data_AF-A0A7V9J0G5-F1
#
_entry.id   AF-A0A7V9J0G5-F1
#
_cell.length_a   1.000
_cell.length_b   1.000
_cell.length_c   1.000
_cell.angle_alpha   90.00
_cell.angle_beta   90.00
_cell.angle_gamma   90.00
#
_symmetry.space_group_name_H-M   'P 1'
#
loop_
_entity.id
_entity.type
_entity.pdbx_description
1 polymer ?
#
loop_
_entity_poly.entity_id
_entity_poly.type
_entity_poly.pdbx_seq_one_letter_code
_entity_poly.pdbx_strand_id
1 'polypeptide(L)'
;MSHITEQERTGTRALWFAALAAPAAWSIQLLTGDQLVELACAPGSSSSAIWGVTFETVILVLTLVCTATTGLAGYVSYRCLRKTSKGDTSTGGRARWMALAGLFVNGLFGILIVQGFLPTLFLSGCETAL
;
A
#
# COMPACT_ATOMS: atom_id res chain seq x y z
N MET A 1 5.50 2.25 -37.97
CA MET A 1 5.26 1.51 -36.71
C MET A 1 6.55 1.57 -35.92
N SER A 2 6.59 2.44 -34.91
CA SER A 2 7.78 2.70 -34.10
C SER A 2 8.12 1.47 -33.25
N HIS A 3 9.36 0.98 -33.39
CA HIS A 3 9.91 -0.06 -32.52
C HIS A 3 10.00 0.50 -31.10
N ILE A 4 9.01 0.17 -30.26
CA ILE A 4 9.10 0.43 -28.82
C ILE A 4 10.20 -0.50 -28.29
N THR A 5 11.31 0.10 -27.88
CA THR A 5 12.41 -0.66 -27.27
C THR A 5 11.90 -1.27 -25.96
N GLU A 6 12.26 -2.53 -25.70
CA GLU A 6 11.78 -3.30 -24.54
C GLU A 6 12.07 -2.59 -23.19
N GLN A 7 13.11 -1.77 -23.19
CA GLN A 7 13.49 -0.88 -22.08
C GLN A 7 12.42 0.19 -21.76
N GLU A 8 11.80 0.81 -22.76
CA GLU A 8 10.70 1.77 -22.55
C GLU A 8 9.45 1.10 -21.99
N ARG A 9 9.14 -0.11 -22.48
CA ARG A 9 7.98 -0.89 -22.01
C ARG A 9 8.14 -1.28 -20.54
N THR A 10 9.34 -1.70 -20.15
CA THR A 10 9.65 -2.09 -18.77
C THR A 10 9.62 -0.88 -17.82
N GLY A 11 10.18 0.27 -18.25
CA GLY A 11 10.12 1.51 -17.48
C GLY A 11 8.71 2.04 -17.28
N THR A 12 7.85 1.95 -18.30
CA THR A 12 6.44 2.37 -18.22
C THR A 12 5.66 1.50 -17.23
N ARG A 13 5.84 0.17 -17.26
CA ARG A 13 5.18 -0.74 -16.31
C ARG A 13 5.63 -0.50 -14.88
N ALA A 14 6.93 -0.25 -14.67
CA ALA A 14 7.46 0.07 -13.34
C ALA A 14 6.87 1.37 -12.77
N LEU A 15 6.68 2.41 -13.60
CA LEU A 15 6.04 3.67 -13.18
C LEU A 15 4.58 3.48 -12.77
N TRP A 16 3.82 2.70 -13.54
CA TRP A 16 2.42 2.38 -13.19
C TRP A 16 2.32 1.53 -11.94
N PHE A 17 3.18 0.52 -11.81
CA PHE A 17 3.24 -0.30 -10.59
C PHE A 17 3.57 0.56 -9.37
N ALA A 18 4.56 1.45 -9.48
CA ALA A 18 4.95 2.31 -8.39
C ALA A 18 3.86 3.35 -8.03
N ALA A 19 3.02 3.78 -8.98
CA ALA A 19 1.90 4.68 -8.72
C ALA A 19 0.67 3.97 -8.11
N LEU A 20 0.38 2.73 -8.53
CA LEU A 20 -0.84 2.01 -8.14
C LEU A 20 -0.67 1.04 -6.97
N ALA A 21 0.57 0.63 -6.65
CA ALA A 21 0.82 -0.33 -5.58
C ALA A 21 0.35 0.17 -4.20
N ALA A 22 0.61 1.43 -3.86
CA ALA A 22 0.20 2.01 -2.59
C ALA A 22 -1.32 2.16 -2.41
N PRO A 23 -2.08 2.73 -3.38
CA PRO A 23 -3.54 2.73 -3.33
C PRO A 23 -4.13 1.33 -3.21
N ALA A 24 -3.62 0.36 -3.99
CA ALA A 24 -4.10 -1.02 -3.94
C ALA A 24 -3.83 -1.67 -2.57
N ALA A 25 -2.63 -1.49 -2.02
CA ALA A 25 -2.27 -1.99 -0.69
C ALA A 25 -3.16 -1.38 0.41
N TRP A 26 -3.40 -0.07 0.35
CA TRP A 26 -4.27 0.62 1.30
C TRP A 26 -5.74 0.16 1.19
N SER A 27 -6.28 0.00 -0.02
CA SER A 27 -7.64 -0.51 -0.20
C SER A 27 -7.81 -1.92 0.37
N ILE A 28 -6.81 -2.80 0.20
CA ILE A 28 -6.82 -4.14 0.80
C ILE A 28 -6.80 -4.04 2.32
N GLN A 29 -5.98 -3.16 2.89
CA GLN A 29 -5.91 -2.94 4.33
C GLN A 29 -7.25 -2.45 4.89
N LEU A 30 -7.92 -1.51 4.22
CA LEU A 30 -9.22 -0.98 4.61
C LEU A 30 -10.30 -2.06 4.60
N LEU A 31 -10.44 -2.78 3.48
CA LEU A 31 -11.43 -3.84 3.33
C LEU A 31 -11.24 -4.94 4.36
N THR A 32 -9.98 -5.28 4.66
CA THR A 32 -9.70 -6.30 5.68
C THR A 32 -10.03 -5.78 7.07
N GLY A 33 -9.71 -4.51 7.37
CA GLY A 33 -10.06 -3.88 8.65
C GLY A 33 -11.55 -3.88 8.94
N ASP A 34 -12.37 -3.43 7.98
CA ASP A 34 -13.83 -3.35 8.14
C ASP A 34 -14.45 -4.74 8.35
N GLN A 35 -14.04 -5.73 7.56
CA GLN A 35 -14.52 -7.10 7.71
C GLN A 35 -14.15 -7.70 9.06
N LEU A 36 -12.93 -7.46 9.55
CA LEU A 36 -12.50 -7.97 10.84
C LEU A 36 -13.31 -7.37 11.99
N VAL A 37 -13.67 -6.09 11.93
CA VAL A 37 -14.52 -5.45 12.95
C VAL A 37 -15.93 -6.05 12.96
N GLU A 38 -16.51 -6.29 11.80
CA GLU A 38 -17.84 -6.87 11.68
C GLU A 38 -17.89 -8.32 12.22
N LEU A 39 -16.86 -9.12 11.93
CA LEU A 39 -16.69 -10.47 12.49
C LEU A 39 -16.42 -10.47 14.00
N ALA A 40 -15.64 -9.51 14.51
CA ALA A 40 -15.26 -9.44 15.92
C ALA A 40 -16.41 -8.99 16.83
N CYS A 41 -17.30 -8.11 16.36
CA CYS A 41 -18.45 -7.63 17.13
C CYS A 41 -19.77 -8.35 16.77
N ALA A 42 -19.72 -9.46 16.02
CA ALA A 42 -20.88 -10.28 15.74
C ALA A 42 -21.37 -10.98 17.03
N PRO A 43 -22.66 -10.85 17.40
CA PRO A 43 -23.20 -11.44 18.62
C PRO A 43 -23.16 -12.97 18.55
N GLY A 44 -22.23 -13.59 19.28
CA GLY A 44 -22.02 -15.04 19.34
C GLY A 44 -20.61 -15.53 19.04
N SER A 45 -19.70 -14.66 18.57
CA SER A 45 -18.30 -15.01 18.34
C SER A 45 -17.45 -14.74 19.58
N SER A 46 -17.43 -15.68 20.52
CA SER A 46 -16.53 -15.64 21.69
C SER A 46 -15.07 -16.02 21.36
N SER A 47 -14.76 -16.29 20.09
CA SER A 47 -13.41 -16.66 19.65
C SER A 47 -12.71 -15.47 19.01
N SER A 48 -11.71 -14.93 19.72
CA SER A 48 -10.69 -14.00 19.22
C SER A 48 -9.72 -14.66 18.21
N ALA A 49 -10.12 -15.76 17.58
CA ALA A 49 -9.32 -16.56 16.66
C ALA A 49 -10.14 -16.91 15.42
N ILE A 50 -9.82 -16.27 14.31
CA ILE A 50 -10.23 -16.74 12.99
C ILE A 50 -9.19 -17.78 12.58
N TRP A 51 -9.58 -19.04 12.41
CA TRP A 51 -8.68 -20.12 11.94
C TRP A 51 -7.47 -20.42 12.86
N GLY A 52 -7.59 -20.19 14.17
CA GLY A 52 -6.51 -20.48 15.13
C GLY A 52 -5.38 -19.45 15.17
N VAL A 53 -5.54 -18.32 14.48
CA VAL A 53 -4.60 -17.18 14.49
C VAL A 53 -5.29 -15.98 15.12
N THR A 54 -4.60 -15.31 16.05
CA THR A 54 -5.07 -14.09 16.72
C THR A 54 -5.23 -12.95 15.72
N PHE A 55 -6.33 -12.19 15.84
CA PHE A 55 -6.65 -11.02 15.01
C PHE A 55 -5.48 -10.03 14.89
N GLU A 56 -4.81 -9.79 16.01
CA GLU A 56 -3.65 -8.88 16.10
C GLU A 56 -2.50 -9.31 15.20
N THR A 57 -2.25 -10.63 15.09
CA THR A 57 -1.17 -11.18 14.25
C THR A 57 -1.48 -11.01 12.76
N VAL A 58 -2.74 -11.20 12.36
CA VAL A 58 -3.18 -11.00 10.97
C VAL A 58 -3.02 -9.53 10.57
N ILE A 59 -3.47 -8.61 11.43
CA ILE A 59 -3.35 -7.17 11.22
C ILE A 59 -1.88 -6.73 11.17
N LEU A 60 -1.04 -7.24 12.08
CA LEU A 60 0.39 -6.96 12.10
C LEU A 60 1.08 -7.44 10.81
N VAL A 61 0.83 -8.68 10.39
CA VAL A 61 1.41 -9.23 9.16
C VAL A 61 0.94 -8.46 7.93
N LEU A 62 -0.35 -8.16 7.84
CA LEU A 62 -0.92 -7.39 6.73
C LEU A 62 -0.31 -5.98 6.67
N THR A 63 -0.22 -5.30 7.80
CA THR A 63 0.38 -3.96 7.90
C THR A 63 1.85 -3.99 7.52
N LEU A 64 2.60 -4.99 7.97
CA LEU A 64 4.02 -5.15 7.63
C LEU A 64 4.21 -5.38 6.13
N VAL A 65 3.37 -6.21 5.51
CA VAL A 65 3.37 -6.46 4.07
C VAL A 65 3.01 -5.17 3.30
N CYS A 66 1.92 -4.49 3.66
CA CYS A 66 1.48 -3.25 3.01
C CYS A 66 2.51 -2.12 3.15
N THR A 67 3.17 -2.02 4.31
CA THR A 67 4.25 -1.05 4.55
C THR A 67 5.48 -1.39 3.72
N ALA A 68 5.88 -2.66 3.68
CA ALA A 68 7.01 -3.11 2.88
C ALA A 68 6.77 -2.88 1.38
N THR A 69 5.57 -3.18 0.87
CA THR A 69 5.22 -2.96 -0.54
C THR A 69 5.19 -1.48 -0.89
N THR A 70 4.63 -0.64 -0.02
CA THR A 70 4.59 0.83 -0.20
C THR A 70 6.00 1.43 -0.14
N GLY A 71 6.84 0.95 0.76
CA GLY A 71 8.25 1.33 0.86
C GLY A 71 9.05 0.94 -0.40
N LEU A 72 8.85 -0.29 -0.91
CA LEU A 72 9.47 -0.74 -2.15
C LEU A 72 9.01 0.10 -3.35
N ALA A 73 7.71 0.36 -3.47
CA ALA A 73 7.12 1.17 -4.52
C ALA A 73 7.62 2.62 -4.48
N GLY A 74 7.73 3.20 -3.28
CA GLY A 74 8.33 4.51 -3.05
C GLY A 74 9.82 4.55 -3.42
N TYR A 75 10.58 3.51 -3.06
CA TYR A 75 12.00 3.40 -3.43
C TYR A 75 12.21 3.31 -4.94
N VAL A 76 11.37 2.53 -5.63
CA VAL A 76 11.37 2.43 -7.10
C VAL A 76 11.01 3.77 -7.73
N SER A 77 9.96 4.45 -7.25
CA SER A 77 9.59 5.80 -7.69
C SER A 77 10.75 6.79 -7.52
N TYR A 78 11.42 6.78 -6.37
CA TYR A 78 12.58 7.64 -6.10
C TYR A 78 13.76 7.34 -7.03
N ARG A 79 14.08 6.06 -7.26
CA ARG A 79 15.13 5.66 -8.21
C ARG A 79 14.80 6.07 -9.64
N CYS A 80 13.55 5.90 -10.07
CA CYS A 80 13.08 6.35 -11.37
C CYS A 80 13.20 7.86 -11.52
N LEU A 81 12.80 8.64 -10.50
CA LEU A 81 12.94 10.09 -10.47
C LEU A 81 14.40 10.53 -10.55
N ARG A 82 15.30 9.87 -9.81
CA ARG A 82 16.74 10.18 -9.83
C ARG A 82 17.38 9.85 -11.18
N LYS A 83 16.89 8.81 -11.86
CA LYS A 83 17.34 8.42 -13.21
C LYS A 83 16.86 9.40 -14.28
N THR A 84 15.58 9.79 -14.26
CA THR A 84 15.03 10.79 -15.20
C THR A 84 15.56 12.20 -14.95
N SER A 85 15.96 12.54 -13.72
CA SER A 85 16.62 13.82 -13.42
C SER A 85 17.99 13.98 -14.10
N LYS A 86 18.66 12.89 -14.49
CA LYS A 86 19.93 12.93 -15.23
C LYS A 86 19.74 13.04 -16.75
N GLY A 87 18.51 13.02 -17.23
CA GLY A 87 18.15 13.02 -18.64
C GLY A 87 16.86 12.22 -18.83
N ASP A 88 15.78 12.90 -19.20
CA ASP A 88 14.51 12.25 -19.51
C ASP A 88 14.47 11.91 -20.99
N THR A 89 14.49 10.62 -21.31
CA THR A 89 14.40 10.13 -22.69
C THR A 89 12.95 10.03 -23.17
N SER A 90 11.96 10.28 -22.30
CA SER A 90 10.55 10.20 -22.66
C SER A 90 10.03 11.48 -23.30
N THR A 91 9.13 11.32 -24.27
CA THR A 91 8.48 12.45 -24.95
C THR A 91 7.75 13.35 -23.95
N GLY A 92 8.14 14.63 -23.89
CA GLY A 92 7.47 15.66 -23.10
C GLY A 92 7.63 15.55 -21.58
N GLY A 93 8.61 14.80 -21.07
CA GLY A 93 8.88 14.70 -19.62
C GLY A 93 7.86 13.86 -18.83
N ARG A 94 7.11 13.00 -19.53
CA ARG A 94 6.03 12.18 -18.95
C ARG A 94 6.53 11.26 -17.84
N ALA A 95 7.70 10.66 -18.02
CA ALA A 95 8.28 9.73 -17.05
C ALA A 95 8.64 10.44 -15.74
N ARG A 96 9.18 11.66 -15.81
CA ARG A 96 9.46 12.47 -14.63
C ARG A 96 8.19 12.85 -13.87
N TRP A 97 7.11 13.23 -14.58
CA TRP A 97 5.85 13.61 -13.94
C TRP A 97 5.19 12.42 -13.23
N MET A 98 5.15 11.25 -13.88
CA MET A 98 4.65 10.02 -13.25
C MET A 98 5.48 9.58 -12.04
N ALA A 99 6.81 9.73 -12.09
CA ALA A 99 7.66 9.40 -10.95
C ALA A 99 7.40 10.34 -9.75
N LEU A 100 7.16 11.63 -10.01
CA LEU A 100 6.82 12.60 -8.98
C LEU A 100 5.44 12.31 -8.36
N ALA A 101 4.43 12.07 -9.21
CA ALA A 101 3.09 11.70 -8.77
C ALA A 101 3.10 10.40 -7.95
N GLY A 102 3.83 9.38 -8.42
CA GLY A 102 4.02 8.13 -7.69
C GLY A 102 4.66 8.34 -6.31
N LEU A 103 5.63 9.24 -6.19
CA LEU A 103 6.26 9.55 -4.90
C LEU A 103 5.26 10.19 -3.91
N PHE A 104 4.47 11.18 -4.36
CA PHE A 104 3.44 11.81 -3.53
C PHE A 104 2.33 10.83 -3.14
N VAL A 105 1.89 10.00 -4.07
CA VAL A 105 0.87 8.97 -3.83
C VAL A 105 1.39 7.96 -2.80
N ASN A 106 2.60 7.41 -2.97
CA ASN A 106 3.18 6.50 -1.99
C ASN A 106 3.35 7.16 -0.61
N GLY A 107 3.76 8.43 -0.57
CA GLY A 107 3.90 9.17 0.69
C GLY A 107 2.56 9.34 1.41
N LEU A 108 1.53 9.78 0.69
CA LEU A 108 0.18 9.98 1.24
C LEU A 108 -0.42 8.67 1.74
N PHE A 109 -0.40 7.62 0.93
CA PHE A 109 -0.94 6.32 1.32
C PHE A 109 -0.10 5.63 2.39
N GLY A 110 1.22 5.86 2.43
CA GLY A 110 2.06 5.42 3.54
C GLY A 110 1.62 6.02 4.87
N ILE A 111 1.28 7.32 4.90
CA ILE A 111 0.73 7.97 6.09
C ILE A 111 -0.61 7.34 6.48
N LEU A 112 -1.49 7.08 5.51
CA LEU A 112 -2.80 6.46 5.76
C LEU A 112 -2.68 5.02 6.30
N ILE A 113 -1.75 4.23 5.78
CA ILE A 113 -1.44 2.87 6.25
C ILE A 113 -1.01 2.91 7.72
N VAL A 114 -0.13 3.86 8.08
CA VAL A 114 0.35 4.05 9.46
C VAL A 114 -0.77 4.54 10.38
N GLN A 115 -1.61 5.48 9.91
CA GLN A 115 -2.79 5.94 10.65
C GLN A 115 -3.81 4.82 10.88
N GLY A 116 -3.96 3.88 9.95
CA GLY A 116 -4.81 2.71 10.14
C GLY A 116 -4.37 1.79 11.29
N PHE A 117 -3.10 1.86 11.70
CA PHE A 117 -2.55 1.10 12.82
C PHE A 117 -2.71 1.81 14.18
N LEU A 118 -2.96 3.12 14.19
CA LEU A 118 -3.23 3.86 15.44
C LEU A 118 -4.44 3.30 16.21
N PRO A 119 -5.63 3.14 15.60
CA PRO A 119 -6.80 2.67 16.35
C PRO A 119 -6.61 1.25 16.91
N THR A 120 -5.81 0.39 16.28
CA THR A 120 -5.53 -0.96 16.80
C THR A 120 -4.65 -0.95 18.05
N LEU A 121 -3.90 0.12 18.30
CA LEU A 121 -3.12 0.30 19.53
C LEU A 121 -3.91 0.97 20.65
N PHE A 122 -4.93 1.76 20.32
CA PHE A 122 -5.72 2.52 21.29
C PHE A 122 -7.05 1.86 21.66
N LEU A 123 -7.67 1.13 20.74
CA LEU A 123 -8.90 0.37 21.01
C LEU A 123 -8.53 -1.10 21.18
N SER A 124 -8.43 -1.53 22.44
CA SER A 124 -8.63 -2.93 22.82
C SER A 124 -9.94 -3.39 22.18
N GLY A 125 -9.86 -4.32 21.23
CA GLY A 125 -11.02 -4.72 20.42
C GLY A 125 -12.20 -5.14 21.29
N CYS A 126 -13.41 -4.67 20.91
CA CYS A 126 -14.73 -5.05 21.42
C CYS A 126 -14.65 -5.77 22.79
N GLU A 127 -14.24 -5.06 23.84
CA GLU A 127 -14.50 -5.52 25.20
C GLU A 127 -16.02 -5.51 25.30
N THR A 128 -16.63 -6.70 25.27
CA THR A 128 -18.04 -6.89 25.56
C THR A 128 -18.35 -6.13 26.84
N ALA A 129 -19.03 -5.00 26.72
CA ALA A 129 -19.56 -4.26 27.85
C ALA A 129 -20.57 -5.19 28.53
N LEU A 130 -20.08 -5.87 29.57
CA LEU A 130 -20.84 -6.74 30.45
C LEU A 130 -21.39 -5.90 31.59
#